data_AF-A0A2V8KTJ4-F1
#
_entry.id   AF-A0A2V8KTJ4-F1
#
_cell.length_a   1.000
_cell.length_b   1.000
_cell.length_c   1.000
_cell.angle_alpha   90.00
_cell.angle_beta   90.00
_cell.angle_gamma   90.00
#
_symmetry.space_group_name_H-M   'P 1'
#
loop_
_entity.id
_entity.type
_entity.pdbx_description
1 polymer ?
#
loop_
_entity_poly.entity_id
_entity_poly.type
_entity_poly.pdbx_seq_one_letter_code
_entity_poly.pdbx_strand_id
1 'polypeptide(L)'
;MGLSHILILNGNSPITPYADVERLPYEEAEKKAKEIKAMLDMGADWDELSKKYSQDIAVKDHGGAVGYIPKGRAEKSIEDAVFSMKPGDISDVVGSVFGFHIFRVTDRKVKTFGEMRDVIRQRLTADELNRQLDAKVKESGVEIDESFFQ
;
A
#
# COMPACT_ATOMS: atom_id res chain seq x y z
N MET A 1 3.18 4.11 9.29
CA MET A 1 2.53 3.02 10.03
C MET A 1 3.19 1.73 9.62
N GLY A 2 3.66 0.94 10.59
CA GLY A 2 4.16 -0.40 10.34
C GLY A 2 2.99 -1.31 9.96
N LEU A 3 3.14 -2.05 8.87
CA LEU A 3 2.13 -2.95 8.35
C LEU A 3 2.72 -4.31 8.03
N SER A 4 1.90 -5.33 8.27
CA SER A 4 2.05 -6.66 7.69
C SER A 4 0.82 -6.97 6.85
N HIS A 5 0.97 -7.85 5.86
CA HIS A 5 -0.16 -8.31 5.05
C HIS A 5 -0.14 -9.81 4.73
N ILE A 6 -1.32 -10.32 4.39
CA ILE A 6 -1.51 -11.60 3.71
C ILE A 6 -2.16 -11.26 2.36
N LEU A 7 -1.50 -11.65 1.26
CA LEU A 7 -1.95 -11.37 -0.10
C LEU A 7 -2.42 -12.65 -0.79
N ILE A 8 -3.62 -12.61 -1.35
CA ILE A 8 -4.13 -13.61 -2.30
C ILE A 8 -4.27 -12.95 -3.67
N LEU A 9 -3.41 -13.35 -4.61
CA LEU A 9 -3.39 -12.87 -5.98
C LEU A 9 -4.66 -13.30 -6.73
N ASN A 10 -5.21 -12.37 -7.50
CA ASN A 10 -6.32 -12.65 -8.40
C ASN A 10 -5.82 -12.88 -9.84
N GLY A 11 -6.47 -13.78 -10.57
CA GLY A 11 -6.13 -14.11 -11.95
C GLY A 11 -6.45 -13.01 -12.96
N ASN A 12 -7.29 -12.03 -12.57
CA ASN A 12 -7.68 -10.90 -13.41
C ASN A 12 -6.70 -9.71 -13.30
N SER A 13 -5.64 -9.84 -12.50
CA SER A 13 -4.69 -8.76 -12.27
C SER A 13 -3.90 -8.42 -13.54
N PRO A 14 -3.82 -7.14 -13.93
CA PRO A 14 -2.98 -6.72 -15.04
C PRO A 14 -1.49 -6.73 -14.68
N ILE A 15 -1.14 -6.97 -13.41
CA ILE A 15 0.24 -6.95 -12.91
C ILE A 15 0.60 -8.33 -12.38
N THR A 16 1.75 -8.83 -12.80
CA THR A 16 2.24 -10.17 -12.49
C THR A 16 3.49 -10.09 -11.62
N PRO A 17 3.37 -9.84 -10.30
CA PRO A 17 4.55 -9.63 -9.46
C PRO A 17 5.42 -10.88 -9.36
N TYR A 18 4.80 -12.07 -9.43
CA TYR A 18 5.49 -13.37 -9.42
C TYR A 18 4.92 -14.25 -10.53
N ALA A 19 5.80 -14.71 -11.43
CA ALA A 19 5.42 -15.53 -12.57
C ALA A 19 5.01 -16.96 -12.14
N ASP A 20 5.70 -17.51 -11.14
CA ASP A 20 5.55 -18.91 -10.71
C ASP A 20 4.56 -19.10 -9.55
N VAL A 21 3.82 -18.05 -9.18
CA VAL A 21 2.82 -18.11 -8.11
C VAL A 21 1.44 -18.23 -8.72
N GLU A 22 0.75 -19.32 -8.37
CA GLU A 22 -0.61 -19.60 -8.80
C GLU A 22 -1.55 -18.43 -8.51
N ARG A 23 -2.47 -18.14 -9.43
CA ARG A 23 -3.50 -17.11 -9.24
C ARG A 23 -4.86 -17.75 -9.33
N LEU A 24 -5.66 -17.46 -8.33
CA LEU A 24 -7.02 -17.96 -8.28
C LEU A 24 -7.91 -17.04 -9.14
N PRO A 25 -8.96 -17.59 -9.79
CA PRO A 25 -10.04 -16.78 -10.34
C PRO A 25 -10.54 -15.76 -9.32
N TYR A 26 -11.03 -14.59 -9.77
CA TYR A 26 -11.38 -13.48 -8.89
C TYR A 26 -12.28 -13.89 -7.70
N GLU A 27 -13.36 -14.62 -7.96
CA GLU A 27 -14.30 -15.09 -6.93
C GLU A 27 -13.66 -16.08 -5.96
N GLU A 28 -12.78 -16.96 -6.46
CA GLU A 28 -12.06 -17.93 -5.64
C GLU A 28 -11.01 -17.25 -4.75
N ALA A 29 -10.29 -16.26 -5.29
CA ALA A 29 -9.34 -15.44 -4.55
C ALA A 29 -10.05 -14.67 -3.42
N GLU A 30 -11.20 -14.07 -3.70
CA GLU A 30 -12.01 -13.35 -2.72
C GLU A 30 -12.50 -14.29 -1.61
N LYS A 31 -13.05 -15.44 -2.00
CA LYS A 31 -13.51 -16.46 -1.06
C LYS A 31 -12.36 -16.94 -0.17
N LYS A 32 -11.19 -17.18 -0.76
CA LYS A 32 -10.01 -17.62 -0.03
C LYS A 32 -9.55 -16.59 1.00
N ALA A 33 -9.52 -15.31 0.61
CA ALA A 33 -9.19 -14.23 1.53
C ALA A 33 -10.22 -14.14 2.69
N LYS A 34 -11.52 -14.29 2.41
CA LYS A 34 -12.56 -14.30 3.44
C LYS A 34 -12.43 -15.49 4.41
N GLU A 35 -12.06 -16.68 3.91
CA GLU A 35 -11.78 -17.85 4.76
C GLU A 35 -10.59 -17.58 5.70
N ILE A 36 -9.52 -16.96 5.20
CA ILE A 36 -8.34 -16.61 6.01
C ILE A 36 -8.72 -15.58 7.07
N LYS A 37 -9.50 -14.55 6.71
CA LYS A 37 -10.00 -13.56 7.66
C LYS A 37 -10.84 -14.22 8.76
N ALA A 38 -11.73 -15.14 8.40
CA ALA A 38 -12.53 -15.88 9.38
C ALA A 38 -11.64 -16.70 10.34
N MET A 39 -10.58 -17.35 9.84
CA MET A 39 -9.61 -18.05 10.69
C MET A 39 -8.90 -17.09 11.65
N LEU A 40 -8.50 -15.91 11.19
CA LEU A 40 -7.88 -14.87 12.03
C LEU A 40 -8.84 -14.36 13.11
N ASP A 41 -10.13 -14.17 12.78
CA ASP A 41 -11.15 -13.75 13.73
C ASP A 41 -11.44 -14.80 14.80
N MET A 42 -11.19 -16.08 14.48
CA MET A 42 -11.24 -17.19 15.44
C MET A 42 -9.96 -17.34 16.28
N GLY A 43 -8.96 -16.46 16.08
CA GLY A 43 -7.71 -16.45 16.85
C GLY A 43 -6.60 -17.33 16.29
N ALA A 44 -6.66 -17.71 15.00
CA ALA A 44 -5.54 -18.38 14.35
C ALA A 44 -4.28 -17.49 14.33
N ASP A 45 -3.10 -18.12 14.37
CA ASP A 45 -1.84 -17.39 14.36
C ASP A 45 -1.58 -16.70 13.01
N TRP A 46 -1.24 -15.42 13.08
CA TRP A 46 -1.02 -14.61 11.88
C TRP A 46 0.21 -15.08 11.09
N ASP A 47 1.32 -15.38 11.76
CA ASP A 47 2.57 -15.69 11.10
C ASP A 47 2.48 -17.07 10.42
N GLU A 48 1.79 -18.03 11.04
CA GLU A 48 1.43 -19.31 10.42
C GLU A 48 0.56 -19.13 9.17
N LEU A 49 -0.52 -18.35 9.27
CA LEU A 49 -1.40 -18.11 8.13
C LEU A 49 -0.71 -17.33 7.02
N SER A 50 0.13 -16.35 7.35
CA SER A 50 0.93 -15.59 6.40
C SER A 50 1.88 -16.50 5.64
N LYS A 51 2.65 -17.33 6.33
CA LYS A 51 3.58 -18.28 5.71
C LYS A 51 2.87 -19.30 4.81
N LYS A 52 1.71 -19.79 5.26
CA LYS A 52 0.96 -20.85 4.59
C LYS A 52 0.17 -20.35 3.38
N TYR A 53 -0.46 -19.19 3.47
CA TYR A 53 -1.43 -18.73 2.49
C TYR A 53 -1.01 -17.48 1.71
N SER A 54 -0.12 -16.65 2.24
CA SER A 54 0.30 -15.45 1.51
C SER A 54 1.05 -15.82 0.24
N GLN A 55 0.65 -15.20 -0.85
CA GLN A 55 1.23 -15.32 -2.18
C GLN A 55 2.26 -14.22 -2.46
N ASP A 56 2.49 -13.34 -1.47
CA ASP A 56 3.65 -12.45 -1.47
C ASP A 56 4.90 -13.19 -0.95
N ILE A 57 5.66 -13.77 -1.88
CA ILE A 57 6.85 -14.55 -1.57
C ILE A 57 7.97 -13.72 -0.93
N ALA A 58 7.97 -12.40 -1.08
CA ALA A 58 9.02 -11.55 -0.51
C ALA A 58 8.90 -11.44 1.01
N VAL A 59 7.67 -11.48 1.54
CA VAL A 59 7.41 -11.22 2.96
C VAL A 59 6.66 -12.34 3.69
N LYS A 60 6.12 -13.36 3.00
CA LYS A 60 5.33 -14.42 3.64
C LYS A 60 6.07 -15.17 4.75
N ASP A 61 7.38 -15.42 4.58
CA ASP A 61 8.21 -16.10 5.57
C ASP A 61 8.65 -15.17 6.73
N HIS A 62 8.33 -13.89 6.63
CA HIS A 62 8.64 -12.84 7.60
C HIS A 62 7.35 -12.20 8.17
N GLY A 63 6.31 -13.01 8.38
CA GLY A 63 5.03 -12.56 8.97
C GLY A 63 4.30 -11.52 8.12
N GLY A 64 4.58 -11.48 6.82
CA GLY A 64 3.97 -10.54 5.88
C GLY A 64 4.46 -9.11 6.03
N ALA A 65 5.58 -8.85 6.71
CA ALA A 65 6.03 -7.50 7.04
C ALA A 65 6.40 -6.66 5.80
N VAL A 66 5.56 -5.68 5.46
CA VAL A 66 5.80 -4.71 4.36
C VAL A 66 6.50 -3.44 4.84
N GLY A 67 6.73 -3.32 6.15
CA GLY A 67 7.45 -2.21 6.75
C GLY A 67 6.58 -0.98 6.99
N TYR A 68 7.20 0.21 6.99
CA TYR A 68 6.53 1.46 7.33
C TYR A 68 6.00 2.18 6.10
N ILE A 69 4.68 2.34 6.04
CA ILE A 69 4.02 3.12 4.99
C ILE A 69 3.67 4.52 5.53
N PRO A 70 4.22 5.61 4.95
CA PRO A 70 3.80 6.97 5.25
C PRO A 70 2.38 7.26 4.74
N LYS A 71 1.68 8.18 5.39
CA LYS A 71 0.37 8.65 4.92
C LYS A 71 0.50 9.27 3.51
N GLY A 72 -0.45 8.98 2.61
CA GLY A 72 -0.45 9.48 1.23
C GLY A 72 0.51 8.78 0.28
N ARG A 73 1.12 7.65 0.69
CA ARG A 73 1.97 6.80 -0.15
C ARG A 73 1.35 5.43 -0.44
N ALA A 74 0.22 5.10 0.20
CA ALA A 74 -0.57 3.90 -0.08
C ALA A 74 -1.70 4.23 -1.07
N GLU A 75 -2.23 3.19 -1.72
CA GLU A 75 -3.50 3.31 -2.43
C GLU A 75 -4.61 3.70 -1.44
N LYS A 76 -5.57 4.52 -1.87
CA LYS A 76 -6.63 5.07 -1.01
C LYS A 76 -7.44 3.97 -0.31
N SER A 77 -7.72 2.87 -0.99
CA SER A 77 -8.42 1.69 -0.44
C SER A 77 -7.69 1.10 0.77
N ILE A 78 -6.37 0.95 0.67
CA ILE A 78 -5.51 0.47 1.75
C ILE A 78 -5.46 1.51 2.86
N GLU A 79 -5.20 2.78 2.54
CA GLU A 79 -5.11 3.85 3.54
C GLU A 79 -6.40 3.98 4.36
N ASP A 80 -7.56 3.97 3.71
CA ASP A 80 -8.86 4.06 4.39
C ASP A 80 -9.10 2.86 5.32
N ALA A 81 -8.66 1.66 4.92
CA ALA A 81 -8.80 0.45 5.72
C ALA A 81 -7.88 0.46 6.96
N VAL A 82 -6.60 0.82 6.80
CA VAL A 82 -5.60 0.62 7.86
C VAL A 82 -5.33 1.85 8.72
N PHE A 83 -5.61 3.08 8.26
CA PHE A 83 -5.13 4.28 8.95
C PHE A 83 -5.96 4.65 10.19
N SER A 84 -7.19 4.13 10.27
CA SER A 84 -8.09 4.25 11.43
C SER A 84 -7.81 3.18 12.50
N MET A 85 -7.10 2.11 12.14
CA MET A 85 -6.79 0.98 13.01
C MET A 85 -5.67 1.29 14.02
N LYS A 86 -5.67 0.54 15.12
CA LYS A 86 -4.64 0.57 16.17
C LYS A 86 -3.61 -0.55 15.96
N PRO A 87 -2.39 -0.42 16.50
CA PRO A 87 -1.44 -1.53 16.52
C PRO A 87 -2.06 -2.80 17.13
N GLY A 88 -1.90 -3.93 16.44
CA GLY A 88 -2.51 -5.21 16.76
C GLY A 88 -3.80 -5.51 15.99
N ASP A 89 -4.49 -4.50 15.48
CA ASP A 89 -5.74 -4.71 14.75
C ASP A 89 -5.50 -5.40 13.40
N ILE A 90 -6.47 -6.22 13.00
CA ILE A 90 -6.53 -6.93 11.71
C ILE A 90 -7.67 -6.32 10.87
N SER A 91 -7.39 -6.00 9.61
CA SER A 91 -8.36 -5.36 8.72
C SER A 91 -9.35 -6.37 8.15
N ASP A 92 -10.46 -5.87 7.61
CA ASP A 92 -11.25 -6.64 6.65
C ASP A 92 -10.47 -6.93 5.36
N VAL A 93 -11.06 -7.74 4.48
CA VAL A 93 -10.48 -8.05 3.17
C VAL A 93 -10.51 -6.80 2.28
N VAL A 94 -9.34 -6.36 1.81
CA VAL A 94 -9.16 -5.17 0.98
C VAL A 94 -8.77 -5.59 -0.44
N GLY A 95 -9.54 -5.17 -1.44
CA GLY A 95 -9.20 -5.39 -2.84
C GLY A 95 -8.17 -4.39 -3.37
N SER A 96 -7.30 -4.86 -4.26
CA SER A 96 -6.32 -4.05 -4.99
C SER A 96 -6.15 -4.57 -6.43
N VAL A 97 -5.34 -3.87 -7.22
CA VAL A 97 -4.94 -4.33 -8.56
C VAL A 97 -4.22 -5.68 -8.55
N PHE A 98 -3.56 -6.08 -7.46
CA PHE A 98 -2.85 -7.36 -7.36
C PHE A 98 -3.76 -8.53 -6.98
N GLY A 99 -4.81 -8.27 -6.21
CA GLY A 99 -5.47 -9.29 -5.43
C GLY A 99 -6.13 -8.74 -4.18
N PHE A 100 -6.41 -9.64 -3.24
CA PHE A 100 -7.05 -9.36 -1.97
C PHE A 100 -6.02 -9.40 -0.83
N HIS A 101 -6.07 -8.38 0.01
CA HIS A 101 -5.17 -8.19 1.13
C HIS A 101 -5.92 -8.25 2.45
N ILE A 102 -5.28 -8.83 3.45
CA ILE A 102 -5.65 -8.66 4.86
C ILE A 102 -4.45 -8.00 5.52
N PHE A 103 -4.65 -6.91 6.25
CA PHE A 103 -3.58 -6.15 6.88
C PHE A 103 -3.59 -6.32 8.39
N ARG A 104 -2.41 -6.32 9.00
CA ARG A 104 -2.19 -6.19 10.44
C ARG A 104 -1.35 -4.94 10.70
N VAL A 105 -1.83 -4.05 11.57
CA VAL A 105 -1.03 -2.90 11.98
C VAL A 105 -0.01 -3.35 13.01
N THR A 106 1.28 -3.28 12.67
CA THR A 106 2.35 -3.74 13.57
C THR A 106 2.84 -2.64 14.50
N ASP A 107 2.88 -1.39 14.04
CA ASP A 107 3.29 -0.24 14.85
C ASP A 107 2.77 1.08 14.27
N ARG A 108 2.65 2.11 15.10
CA ARG A 108 2.29 3.47 14.69
C ARG A 108 3.31 4.48 15.23
N LYS A 109 4.33 4.74 14.41
CA LYS A 109 5.25 5.87 14.64
C LYS A 109 4.69 7.14 14.01
N VAL A 110 4.39 8.13 14.84
CA VAL A 110 4.07 9.49 14.42
C VAL A 110 5.27 10.37 14.76
N LYS A 111 5.91 10.95 13.75
CA LYS A 111 6.95 11.95 13.96
C LYS A 111 6.31 13.24 14.46
N THR A 112 6.95 13.89 15.42
CA THR A 112 6.54 15.19 15.92
C THR A 112 6.66 16.26 14.84
N PHE A 113 5.93 17.38 15.01
CA PHE A 113 6.08 18.53 14.13
C PHE A 113 7.54 19.02 14.07
N GLY A 114 8.24 19.01 15.20
CA GLY A 114 9.66 19.41 15.26
C GLY A 114 10.56 18.56 14.36
N GLU A 115 10.40 17.23 14.41
CA GLU A 115 11.15 16.29 13.57
C GLU A 115 10.78 16.39 12.08
N MET A 116 9.56 16.82 11.78
CA MET A 116 9.07 16.96 10.41
C MET A 116 9.25 18.36 9.84
N ARG A 117 9.61 19.36 10.66
CA ARG A 117 9.61 20.78 10.26
C ARG A 117 10.41 21.03 9.00
N ASP A 118 11.62 20.52 8.94
CA ASP A 118 12.53 20.81 7.83
C ASP A 118 12.10 20.08 6.55
N VAL A 119 11.57 18.85 6.69
CA VAL A 119 10.96 18.08 5.58
C VAL A 119 9.72 18.78 5.04
N ILE A 120 8.83 19.27 5.92
CA ILE A 120 7.63 20.01 5.56
C ILE A 120 8.02 21.30 4.84
N ARG A 121 8.99 22.06 5.37
CA ARG A 121 9.47 23.30 4.74
C ARG A 121 10.02 23.04 3.34
N GLN A 122 10.90 22.05 3.17
CA GLN A 122 11.46 21.72 1.86
C GLN A 122 10.38 21.37 0.84
N ARG A 123 9.42 20.53 1.23
CA ARG A 123 8.30 20.16 0.36
C ARG A 123 7.46 21.38 -0.03
N LEU A 124 7.04 22.20 0.93
CA LEU A 124 6.22 23.38 0.65
C LEU A 124 6.95 24.41 -0.23
N THR A 125 8.26 24.59 -0.03
CA THR A 125 9.07 25.47 -0.90
C THR A 125 9.13 24.94 -2.33
N ALA A 126 9.36 23.63 -2.51
CA ALA A 126 9.39 23.03 -3.84
C ALA A 126 8.02 23.10 -4.54
N ASP A 127 6.94 22.82 -3.81
CA ASP A 127 5.57 22.87 -4.31
C ASP A 127 5.22 24.31 -4.76
N GLU A 128 5.56 25.34 -3.97
CA GLU A 128 5.31 26.74 -4.35
C GLU A 128 6.21 27.22 -5.50
N LEU A 129 7.48 26.78 -5.55
CA LEU A 129 8.36 27.08 -6.67
C LEU A 129 7.78 26.53 -7.98
N ASN A 130 7.37 25.27 -8.00
CA ASN A 130 6.75 24.64 -9.17
C ASN A 130 5.48 25.40 -9.57
N ARG A 131 4.62 25.73 -8.60
CA ARG A 131 3.40 26.52 -8.87
C ARG A 131 3.69 27.88 -9.51
N GLN A 132 4.72 28.58 -9.05
CA GLN A 132 5.12 29.86 -9.62
C GLN A 132 5.76 29.72 -11.00
N LEU A 133 6.55 28.67 -11.23
CA LEU A 133 7.10 28.37 -12.55
C LEU A 133 5.98 28.08 -13.55
N ASP A 134 5.03 27.20 -13.20
CA ASP A 134 3.87 26.88 -14.04
C ASP A 134 3.05 28.14 -14.39
N ALA A 135 2.81 29.00 -13.39
CA ALA A 135 2.11 30.26 -13.60
C ALA A 135 2.86 31.20 -14.55
N LYS A 136 4.19 31.33 -14.40
CA LYS A 136 5.02 32.17 -15.26
C LYS A 136 5.14 31.62 -16.68
N VAL A 137 5.28 30.30 -16.84
CA VAL A 137 5.28 29.65 -18.17
C VAL A 137 3.96 29.99 -18.88
N LYS A 138 2.82 29.80 -18.20
CA LYS A 138 1.50 30.12 -18.75
C LYS A 138 1.33 31.61 -19.09
N GLU A 139 1.82 32.52 -18.24
CA GLU A 139 1.77 33.97 -18.47
C GLU A 139 2.64 34.39 -19.66
N SER A 140 3.79 33.74 -19.84
CA SER A 140 4.76 34.08 -20.88
C SER A 140 4.35 33.65 -22.29
N GLY A 141 3.32 32.81 -22.43
CA GLY A 141 2.85 32.31 -23.73
C GLY A 141 3.84 31.38 -24.44
N VAL A 142 4.84 30.86 -23.73
CA VAL A 142 5.82 29.91 -24.26
C VAL A 142 5.18 28.53 -24.41
N GLU A 143 5.12 28.01 -25.63
CA GLU A 143 4.80 26.60 -25.90
C GLU A 143 6.07 25.76 -25.78
N ILE A 144 6.05 24.77 -24.90
CA ILE A 144 7.14 23.80 -24.76
C ILE A 144 6.89 22.68 -25.76
N ASP A 145 7.76 22.56 -26.75
CA ASP A 145 7.76 21.43 -27.67
C ASP A 145 8.35 20.19 -26.98
N GLU A 146 7.48 19.29 -26.55
CA GLU A 146 7.90 18.05 -25.87
C GLU A 146 8.64 17.07 -26.80
N SER A 147 8.52 17.22 -28.12
CA SER A 147 9.23 16.35 -29.09
C SER A 147 10.74 16.60 -29.13
N PHE A 148 11.20 17.74 -28.61
CA PHE A 148 12.62 18.05 -28.46
C PHE A 148 13.30 17.20 -27.37
N PHE A 149 12.54 16.62 -26.44
CA PHE A 149 13.07 15.90 -25.27
C PHE A 149 12.89 14.37 -25.33
N GLN A 150 12.35 13.83 -26.42
CA GLN A 150 12.27 12.38 -26.69
C GLN A 150 13.44 11.91 -27.57
#